data_AF-A0AAD2SR97-F1
#
_entry.id   AF-A0AAD2SR97-F1
#
_cell.length_a   1.000
_cell.length_b   1.000
_cell.length_c   1.000
_cell.angle_alpha   90.00
_cell.angle_beta   90.00
_cell.angle_gamma   90.00
#
_symmetry.space_group_name_H-M   'P 1'
#
loop_
_entity.id
_entity.type
_entity.pdbx_description
1 polymer ?
#
loop_
_entity_poly.entity_id
_entity_poly.type
_entity_poly.pdbx_seq_one_letter_code
_entity_poly.pdbx_strand_id
1 'polypeptide(L)'
;MAQLYFYYSAMNAGKSTALLQSSYNYQERGMRSLVYTAEIDNRFGAGQVSSRIGLSSPALLYNADTALFSDIAAEHAAQPIHCVLVDESQFLTREQVKALSDVVDDLDIPVLCYGLRTDFRGELFVGSQYLLAWADKLVELKTICHCGRKASMVLRLDSEGKPFSEGEQVVIGGNERYISVCRKHYKQAIEQGSLQAIHGAHTPVI
;
A
#
# COMPACT_ATOMS: atom_id res chain seq x y z
N MET A 1 -4.93 -5.33 -24.18
CA MET A 1 -5.88 -4.65 -23.31
C MET A 1 -5.17 -4.39 -22.01
N ALA A 2 -5.11 -3.13 -21.60
CA ALA A 2 -4.69 -2.72 -20.29
C ALA A 2 -5.50 -3.44 -19.20
N GLN A 3 -4.95 -3.49 -17.99
CA GLN A 3 -5.60 -4.12 -16.85
C GLN A 3 -5.39 -3.28 -15.59
N LEU A 4 -6.34 -3.36 -14.67
CA LEU A 4 -6.23 -2.85 -13.31
C LEU A 4 -5.62 -3.93 -12.40
N TYR A 5 -4.47 -3.62 -11.81
CA TYR A 5 -3.77 -4.51 -10.88
C TYR A 5 -3.88 -3.98 -9.45
N PHE A 6 -4.13 -4.87 -8.49
CA PHE A 6 -3.98 -4.59 -7.07
C PHE A 6 -2.88 -5.46 -6.44
N TYR A 7 -1.74 -4.82 -6.18
CA TYR A 7 -0.63 -5.35 -5.41
C TYR A 7 -0.85 -5.07 -3.92
N TYR A 8 -1.40 -6.05 -3.22
CA TYR A 8 -1.76 -5.89 -1.81
C TYR A 8 -0.82 -6.65 -0.89
N SER A 9 -0.71 -6.20 0.36
CA SER A 9 0.06 -6.90 1.39
C SER A 9 -0.29 -6.45 2.80
N ALA A 10 0.28 -7.14 3.79
CA ALA A 10 0.50 -6.57 5.11
C ALA A 10 1.59 -5.47 5.05
N MET A 11 1.79 -4.72 6.13
CA MET A 11 2.92 -3.79 6.21
C MET A 11 4.27 -4.52 6.00
N ASN A 12 5.31 -3.81 5.60
CA ASN A 12 6.68 -4.34 5.50
C ASN A 12 6.87 -5.52 4.52
N ALA A 13 6.08 -5.58 3.46
CA ALA A 13 6.22 -6.57 2.38
C ALA A 13 6.91 -6.05 1.10
N GLY A 14 7.52 -4.85 1.15
CA GLY A 14 8.25 -4.29 0.01
C GLY A 14 7.39 -3.67 -1.11
N LYS A 15 6.19 -3.15 -0.78
CA LYS A 15 5.28 -2.50 -1.77
C LYS A 15 5.97 -1.41 -2.58
N SER A 16 6.50 -0.38 -1.92
CA SER A 16 7.15 0.75 -2.60
C SER A 16 8.40 0.31 -3.39
N THR A 17 9.12 -0.73 -2.94
CA THR A 17 10.20 -1.33 -3.73
C THR A 17 9.67 -1.96 -5.01
N ALA A 18 8.59 -2.74 -4.93
CA ALA A 18 7.98 -3.37 -6.11
C ALA A 18 7.42 -2.33 -7.08
N LEU A 19 6.81 -1.25 -6.57
CA LEU A 19 6.35 -0.12 -7.37
C LEU A 19 7.50 0.55 -8.11
N LEU A 20 8.56 0.93 -7.39
CA LEU A 20 9.72 1.61 -7.97
C LEU A 20 10.44 0.73 -8.99
N GLN A 21 10.54 -0.58 -8.75
CA GLN A 21 11.07 -1.53 -9.71
C GLN A 21 10.22 -1.59 -10.99
N SER A 22 8.89 -1.63 -10.86
CA SER A 22 7.98 -1.57 -12.02
C SER A 22 8.19 -0.28 -12.81
N SER A 23 8.20 0.88 -12.14
CA SER A 23 8.43 2.18 -12.80
C SER A 23 9.77 2.21 -13.53
N TYR A 24 10.85 1.75 -12.89
CA TYR A 24 12.17 1.65 -13.49
C TYR A 24 12.18 0.77 -14.75
N ASN A 25 11.51 -0.38 -14.72
CA ASN A 25 11.44 -1.28 -15.87
C ASN A 25 10.76 -0.63 -17.10
N TYR A 26 9.77 0.25 -16.91
CA TYR A 26 9.19 1.04 -18.01
C TYR A 26 10.20 2.07 -18.54
N GLN A 27 10.82 2.82 -17.63
CA GLN A 27 11.77 3.88 -17.98
C GLN A 27 12.99 3.37 -18.74
N GLU A 28 13.54 2.20 -18.36
CA GLU A 28 14.64 1.54 -19.06
C GLU A 28 14.32 1.19 -20.53
N ARG A 29 13.03 1.09 -20.88
CA ARG A 29 12.55 0.84 -22.23
C ARG A 29 12.19 2.13 -22.98
N GLY A 30 12.46 3.29 -22.39
CA GLY A 30 12.03 4.59 -22.91
C GLY A 30 10.53 4.85 -22.74
N MET A 31 9.83 4.07 -21.91
CA MET A 31 8.41 4.23 -21.66
C MET A 31 8.17 5.11 -20.44
N ARG A 32 7.20 6.03 -20.54
CA ARG A 32 6.84 6.93 -19.46
C ARG A 32 5.86 6.26 -18.49
N SER A 33 6.22 6.25 -17.21
CA SER A 33 5.34 5.93 -16.09
C SER A 33 4.88 7.20 -15.38
N LEU A 34 3.65 7.21 -14.89
CA LEU A 34 3.12 8.25 -14.00
C LEU A 34 2.92 7.65 -12.61
N VAL A 35 3.49 8.27 -11.58
CA VAL A 35 3.47 7.76 -10.20
C VAL A 35 2.67 8.69 -9.31
N TYR A 36 1.72 8.14 -8.56
CA TYR A 36 0.94 8.83 -7.54
C TYR A 36 1.25 8.29 -6.14
N THR A 37 1.19 9.16 -5.13
CA THR A 37 1.18 8.81 -3.71
C THR A 37 0.17 9.66 -2.95
N ALA A 38 -0.31 9.16 -1.81
CA ALA A 38 -1.31 9.88 -1.03
C ALA A 38 -0.70 11.14 -0.40
N GLU A 39 -1.38 12.28 -0.47
CA GLU A 39 -0.96 13.56 0.15
C GLU A 39 -0.70 13.41 1.65
N ILE A 40 -1.52 12.58 2.30
CA ILE A 40 -1.38 12.30 3.73
C ILE A 40 -0.07 11.56 4.04
N ASP A 41 0.54 10.85 3.08
CA ASP A 41 1.82 10.17 3.28
C ASP A 41 3.01 11.13 3.19
N ASN A 42 3.43 11.65 4.35
CA ASN A 42 4.59 12.52 4.49
C ASN A 42 5.83 11.82 5.06
N ARG A 43 5.87 10.48 5.10
CA ARG A 43 6.91 9.72 5.81
C ARG A 43 8.33 9.96 5.31
N PHE A 44 8.50 10.33 4.03
CA PHE A 44 9.80 10.53 3.39
C PHE A 44 9.91 11.85 2.62
N GLY A 45 9.06 12.82 2.93
CA GLY A 45 8.91 14.07 2.17
C GLY A 45 7.71 14.03 1.23
N ALA A 46 7.08 15.20 1.02
CA ALA A 46 5.92 15.31 0.14
C ALA A 46 6.32 15.15 -1.34
N GLY A 47 5.48 14.47 -2.13
CA GLY A 47 5.65 14.35 -3.59
C GLY A 47 6.70 13.33 -4.03
N GLN A 48 6.99 12.32 -3.22
CA GLN A 48 7.95 11.27 -3.56
C GLN A 48 7.50 9.91 -3.01
N VAL A 49 7.70 8.84 -3.79
CA VAL A 49 7.62 7.47 -3.31
C VAL A 49 9.03 7.01 -2.95
N SER A 50 9.21 6.51 -1.73
CA SER A 50 10.50 6.06 -1.21
C SER A 50 10.39 4.67 -0.57
N SER A 51 11.36 3.81 -0.89
CA SER A 51 11.46 2.47 -0.33
C SER A 51 12.48 2.38 0.80
N ARG A 52 12.33 1.38 1.66
CA ARG A 52 13.26 1.13 2.78
C ARG A 52 14.66 0.68 2.37
N ILE A 53 14.84 0.28 1.11
CA ILE A 53 16.14 -0.12 0.58
C ILE A 53 16.86 1.03 -0.15
N GLY A 54 16.37 2.26 -0.01
CA GLY A 54 17.03 3.47 -0.53
C GLY A 54 16.65 3.88 -1.96
N LEU A 55 15.71 3.18 -2.62
CA LEU A 55 15.15 3.64 -3.89
C LEU A 55 14.12 4.73 -3.65
N SER A 56 14.08 5.75 -4.52
CA SER A 56 13.05 6.80 -4.52
C SER A 56 12.73 7.30 -5.93
N SER A 57 11.53 7.84 -6.14
CA SER A 57 11.12 8.46 -7.41
C SER A 57 10.08 9.56 -7.16
N PRO A 58 10.11 10.68 -7.91
CA PRO A 58 9.08 11.72 -7.83
C PRO A 58 7.67 11.14 -8.05
N ALA A 59 6.70 11.67 -7.32
CA ALA A 59 5.31 11.25 -7.42
C ALA A 59 4.37 12.45 -7.32
N LEU A 60 3.29 12.41 -8.10
CA LEU A 60 2.16 13.31 -7.93
C LEU A 60 1.40 12.95 -6.64
N LEU A 61 0.83 13.96 -6.00
CA LEU A 61 0.01 13.75 -4.81
C LEU A 61 -1.45 13.57 -5.21
N TYR A 62 -2.14 12.65 -4.53
CA TYR A 62 -3.59 12.58 -4.56
C TYR A 62 -4.17 12.69 -3.14
N ASN A 63 -5.35 13.30 -3.06
CA ASN A 63 -6.20 13.36 -1.88
C ASN A 63 -7.63 12.99 -2.27
N ALA A 64 -8.58 13.09 -1.33
CA ALA A 64 -9.96 12.67 -1.55
C ALA A 64 -10.67 13.42 -2.72
N ASP A 65 -10.23 14.64 -3.03
CA ASP A 65 -10.83 15.50 -4.04
C ASP A 65 -10.11 15.44 -5.40
N THR A 66 -9.03 14.67 -5.50
CA THR A 66 -8.24 14.56 -6.73
C THR A 66 -9.04 13.81 -7.81
N ALA A 67 -9.28 14.48 -8.93
CA ALA A 67 -9.98 13.94 -10.10
C ALA A 67 -9.03 13.10 -10.97
N LEU A 68 -8.66 11.90 -10.49
CA LEU A 68 -7.63 11.05 -11.09
C LEU A 68 -7.80 10.81 -12.59
N PHE A 69 -9.00 10.52 -13.06
CA PHE A 69 -9.22 10.29 -14.50
C PHE A 69 -8.87 11.51 -15.34
N SER A 70 -9.39 12.69 -14.99
CA SER A 70 -9.15 13.93 -15.73
C SER A 70 -7.68 14.35 -15.69
N ASP A 71 -7.03 14.16 -14.54
CA ASP A 71 -5.61 14.45 -14.36
C ASP A 71 -4.74 13.54 -15.24
N ILE A 72 -4.97 12.22 -15.18
CA ILE A 72 -4.25 11.23 -16.00
C ILE A 72 -4.50 11.46 -17.49
N ALA A 73 -5.74 11.76 -17.89
CA ALA A 73 -6.08 12.03 -19.29
C ALA A 73 -5.35 13.28 -19.82
N ALA A 74 -5.27 14.35 -19.02
CA ALA A 74 -4.53 15.56 -19.38
C ALA A 74 -3.03 15.29 -19.52
N GLU A 75 -2.45 14.56 -18.57
CA GLU A 75 -1.04 14.15 -18.60
C GLU A 75 -0.73 13.25 -19.81
N HIS A 76 -1.64 12.33 -20.17
CA HIS A 76 -1.50 11.46 -21.33
C HIS A 76 -1.59 12.22 -22.64
N ALA A 77 -2.50 13.21 -22.74
CA ALA A 77 -2.63 14.07 -23.91
C ALA A 77 -1.39 14.94 -24.16
N ALA A 78 -0.73 15.39 -23.09
CA ALA A 78 0.52 16.14 -23.18
C ALA A 78 1.70 15.24 -23.57
N GLN A 79 1.81 14.06 -22.96
CA GLN A 79 2.84 13.08 -23.27
C GLN A 79 2.36 11.65 -23.00
N PRO A 80 2.44 10.73 -23.99
CA PRO A 80 1.93 9.37 -23.84
C PRO A 80 2.43 8.66 -22.58
N ILE A 81 1.49 8.28 -21.70
CA ILE A 81 1.72 7.46 -20.52
C ILE A 81 1.57 5.99 -20.91
N HIS A 82 2.51 5.17 -20.45
CA HIS A 82 2.52 3.73 -20.71
C HIS A 82 2.09 2.91 -19.49
N CYS A 83 2.09 3.52 -18.31
CA CYS A 83 1.69 2.89 -17.05
C CYS A 83 1.41 3.95 -15.97
N VAL A 84 0.33 3.76 -15.22
CA VAL A 84 0.06 4.53 -14.00
C VAL A 84 0.34 3.65 -12.79
N LEU A 85 1.10 4.16 -11.83
CA LEU A 85 1.40 3.47 -10.57
C LEU A 85 0.85 4.31 -9.42
N VAL A 86 0.10 3.69 -8.51
CA VAL A 86 -0.53 4.38 -7.38
C VAL A 86 -0.05 3.73 -6.08
N ASP A 87 0.77 4.45 -5.29
CA ASP A 87 1.16 4.01 -3.95
C ASP A 87 0.09 4.36 -2.91
N GLU A 88 0.14 3.66 -1.78
CA GLU A 88 -0.76 3.82 -0.64
C GLU A 88 -2.26 3.78 -1.01
N SER A 89 -2.59 3.03 -2.07
CA SER A 89 -3.92 2.95 -2.71
C SER A 89 -5.06 2.53 -1.78
N GLN A 90 -4.76 2.06 -0.56
CA GLN A 90 -5.78 1.84 0.45
C GLN A 90 -6.52 3.13 0.85
N PHE A 91 -5.93 4.30 0.61
CA PHE A 91 -6.53 5.61 0.89
C PHE A 91 -7.40 6.16 -0.24
N LEU A 92 -7.51 5.45 -1.36
CA LEU A 92 -8.41 5.83 -2.44
C LEU A 92 -9.87 5.77 -1.97
N THR A 93 -10.67 6.69 -2.49
CA THR A 93 -12.13 6.60 -2.38
C THR A 93 -12.68 5.56 -3.37
N ARG A 94 -13.94 5.17 -3.20
CA ARG A 94 -14.63 4.30 -4.17
C ARG A 94 -14.61 4.90 -5.57
N GLU A 95 -14.90 6.19 -5.65
CA GLU A 95 -15.00 6.96 -6.89
C GLU A 95 -13.64 7.03 -7.59
N GLN A 96 -12.56 7.15 -6.82
CA GLN A 96 -11.20 7.10 -7.37
C GLN A 96 -10.83 5.72 -7.89
N VAL A 97 -11.20 4.64 -7.19
CA VAL A 97 -10.98 3.27 -7.73
C VAL A 97 -11.75 3.07 -9.03
N LYS A 98 -12.99 3.56 -9.12
CA LYS A 98 -13.76 3.56 -10.37
C LYS A 98 -13.06 4.41 -11.46
N ALA A 99 -12.58 5.60 -11.12
CA ALA A 99 -11.88 6.46 -12.07
C ALA A 99 -10.63 5.77 -12.65
N LEU A 100 -9.92 4.98 -11.84
CA LEU A 100 -8.78 4.19 -12.29
C LEU A 100 -9.17 3.01 -13.19
N SER A 101 -10.34 2.39 -12.99
CA SER A 101 -10.85 1.41 -13.96
C SER A 101 -11.24 2.09 -15.27
N ASP A 102 -11.86 3.28 -15.21
CA ASP A 102 -12.20 4.04 -16.41
C ASP A 102 -10.92 4.44 -17.20
N VAL A 103 -9.79 4.73 -16.52
CA VAL A 103 -8.49 4.95 -17.19
C VAL A 103 -8.03 3.71 -17.97
N VAL A 104 -8.20 2.52 -17.40
CA VAL A 104 -7.86 1.26 -18.06
C VAL A 104 -8.73 1.05 -19.30
N ASP A 105 -10.03 1.23 -19.16
CA ASP A 105 -11.01 0.91 -20.20
C ASP A 105 -11.02 1.95 -21.34
N ASP A 106 -10.97 3.24 -21.00
CA ASP A 106 -11.16 4.32 -21.97
C ASP A 106 -9.85 4.83 -22.56
N LEU A 107 -8.73 4.74 -21.82
CA LEU A 107 -7.41 5.22 -22.29
C LEU A 107 -6.47 4.07 -22.68
N ASP A 108 -6.83 2.80 -22.43
CA ASP A 108 -5.98 1.61 -22.62
C ASP A 108 -4.60 1.74 -21.94
N ILE A 109 -4.56 2.37 -20.75
CA ILE A 109 -3.35 2.52 -19.93
C ILE A 109 -3.41 1.56 -18.73
N PRO A 110 -2.43 0.67 -18.53
CA PRO A 110 -2.43 -0.20 -17.36
C PRO A 110 -2.22 0.60 -16.07
N VAL A 111 -2.99 0.24 -15.03
CA VAL A 111 -2.94 0.88 -13.72
C VAL A 111 -2.52 -0.15 -12.66
N LEU A 112 -1.43 0.13 -11.96
CA LEU A 112 -0.89 -0.72 -10.89
C LEU A 112 -1.05 -0.03 -9.54
N CYS A 113 -2.01 -0.50 -8.74
CA CYS A 113 -2.27 -0.02 -7.39
C CYS A 113 -1.49 -0.83 -6.36
N TYR A 114 -0.77 -0.17 -5.47
CA TYR A 114 -0.02 -0.76 -4.37
C TYR A 114 -0.61 -0.30 -3.05
N GLY A 115 -1.02 -1.22 -2.17
CA GLY A 115 -1.73 -0.82 -0.95
C GLY A 115 -1.79 -1.88 0.14
N LEU A 116 -2.16 -1.44 1.35
CA LEU A 116 -2.44 -2.34 2.47
C LEU A 116 -3.81 -2.99 2.31
N ARG A 117 -3.92 -4.29 2.58
CA ARG A 117 -5.22 -4.97 2.47
C ARG A 117 -6.17 -4.58 3.60
N THR A 118 -5.68 -4.65 4.84
CA THR A 118 -6.47 -4.47 6.06
C THR A 118 -5.75 -3.54 7.03
N ASP A 119 -6.51 -2.84 7.86
CA ASP A 119 -6.00 -2.05 8.98
C ASP A 119 -5.52 -2.95 10.15
N PHE A 120 -5.11 -2.31 11.24
CA PHE A 120 -4.62 -3.00 12.44
C PHE A 120 -5.72 -3.77 13.20
N ARG A 121 -6.99 -3.51 12.93
CA ARG A 121 -8.16 -4.26 13.46
C ARG A 121 -8.52 -5.46 12.58
N GLY A 122 -7.89 -5.57 11.41
CA GLY A 122 -8.18 -6.60 10.42
C GLY A 122 -9.33 -6.25 9.48
N GLU A 123 -9.82 -5.01 9.53
CA GLU A 123 -10.87 -4.51 8.65
C GLU A 123 -10.29 -4.01 7.34
N LEU A 124 -11.05 -4.12 6.25
CA LEU A 124 -10.61 -3.61 4.95
C LEU A 124 -10.53 -2.08 4.98
N PHE A 125 -9.54 -1.53 4.29
CA PHE A 125 -9.57 -0.12 3.89
C PHE A 125 -10.54 0.07 2.73
N VAL A 126 -11.13 1.26 2.60
CA VAL A 126 -12.10 1.59 1.55
C VAL A 126 -11.51 1.37 0.15
N GLY A 127 -10.35 1.96 -0.16
CA GLY A 127 -9.71 1.78 -1.46
C GLY A 127 -9.41 0.32 -1.75
N SER A 128 -8.88 -0.40 -0.76
CA SER A 128 -8.56 -1.82 -0.85
C SER A 128 -9.79 -2.71 -1.02
N GLN A 129 -10.92 -2.36 -0.40
CA GLN A 129 -12.19 -3.07 -0.55
C GLN A 129 -12.64 -3.06 -2.02
N TYR A 130 -12.63 -1.89 -2.66
CA TYR A 130 -13.06 -1.76 -4.05
C TYR A 130 -12.01 -2.29 -5.03
N LEU A 131 -10.72 -2.13 -4.75
CA LEU A 131 -9.66 -2.75 -5.56
C LEU A 131 -9.72 -4.28 -5.53
N LEU A 132 -10.02 -4.89 -4.37
CA LEU A 132 -10.26 -6.34 -4.30
C LEU A 132 -11.48 -6.78 -5.11
N ALA A 133 -12.49 -5.92 -5.22
CA ALA A 133 -13.74 -6.24 -5.92
C ALA A 133 -13.63 -6.05 -7.43
N TRP A 134 -12.87 -5.05 -7.90
CA TRP A 134 -12.92 -4.59 -9.30
C TRP A 134 -11.63 -4.77 -10.09
N ALA A 135 -10.47 -4.97 -9.45
CA ALA A 135 -9.23 -5.17 -10.19
C ALA A 135 -9.22 -6.50 -10.95
N ASP A 136 -8.70 -6.48 -12.19
CA ASP A 136 -8.52 -7.66 -13.04
C ASP A 136 -7.54 -8.67 -12.44
N LYS A 137 -6.54 -8.17 -11.71
CA LYS A 137 -5.43 -8.96 -11.17
C LYS A 137 -5.14 -8.59 -9.73
N LEU A 138 -5.19 -9.61 -8.87
CA LEU A 138 -4.87 -9.49 -7.45
C LEU A 138 -3.52 -10.18 -7.19
N VAL A 139 -2.55 -9.41 -6.69
CA VAL A 139 -1.18 -9.90 -6.42
C VAL A 139 -0.84 -9.67 -4.95
N GLU A 140 -0.66 -10.75 -4.19
CA GLU A 140 -0.23 -10.66 -2.80
C GLU A 140 1.30 -10.60 -2.69
N LEU A 141 1.82 -9.44 -2.23
CA LEU A 141 3.22 -9.34 -1.81
C LEU A 141 3.34 -9.91 -0.39
N LYS A 142 4.14 -10.96 -0.25
CA LYS A 142 4.24 -11.74 0.98
C LYS A 142 5.33 -11.18 1.88
N THR A 143 5.06 -11.15 3.18
CA THR A 143 6.08 -10.98 4.22
C THR A 143 5.97 -12.11 5.24
N ILE A 144 6.93 -12.19 6.15
CA ILE A 144 7.13 -13.34 7.02
C ILE A 144 6.85 -12.93 8.47
N CYS A 145 5.98 -13.69 9.14
CA CYS A 145 5.81 -13.61 10.57
C CYS A 145 7.03 -14.26 11.25
N HIS A 146 7.41 -13.81 12.44
CA HIS A 146 8.55 -14.38 13.21
C HIS A 146 8.54 -15.92 13.31
N CYS A 147 7.37 -16.56 13.22
CA CYS A 147 7.23 -18.02 13.23
C CYS A 147 7.47 -18.71 11.87
N GLY A 148 7.96 -18.00 10.86
CA GLY A 148 8.19 -18.49 9.51
C GLY A 148 6.95 -18.59 8.61
N ARG A 149 5.74 -18.44 9.16
CA ARG A 149 4.50 -18.42 8.35
C ARG A 149 4.33 -17.08 7.63
N LYS A 150 3.56 -17.08 6.55
CA LYS A 150 3.10 -15.86 5.88
C LYS A 150 2.43 -14.92 6.90
N ALA A 151 2.91 -13.69 7.00
CA ALA A 151 2.22 -12.62 7.71
C ALA A 151 1.09 -12.05 6.85
N SER A 152 -0.08 -11.90 7.46
CA SER A 152 -1.30 -11.45 6.78
C SER A 152 -2.11 -10.45 7.60
N MET A 153 -1.63 -10.11 8.80
CA MET A 153 -2.23 -9.18 9.75
C MET A 153 -1.18 -8.18 10.22
N VAL A 154 -1.62 -7.02 10.67
CA VAL A 154 -0.77 -5.98 11.23
C VAL A 154 -1.20 -5.73 12.67
N LEU A 155 -0.29 -5.88 13.62
CA LEU A 155 -0.48 -5.40 15.00
C LEU A 155 -0.04 -3.94 15.07
N ARG A 156 -0.77 -3.14 15.84
CA ARG A 156 -0.38 -1.80 16.24
C ARG A 156 -0.05 -1.80 17.73
N LEU A 157 1.04 -1.14 18.10
CA LEU A 157 1.52 -1.04 19.47
C LEU A 157 1.28 0.36 20.02
N ASP A 158 0.96 0.43 21.31
CA ASP A 158 0.97 1.67 22.08
C ASP A 158 2.40 2.10 22.46
N SER A 159 2.52 3.17 23.26
CA SER A 159 3.81 3.66 23.76
C SER A 159 4.52 2.71 24.74
N GLU A 160 3.81 1.72 25.29
CA GLU A 160 4.35 0.71 26.20
C GLU A 160 4.68 -0.60 25.46
N GLY A 161 4.48 -0.66 24.14
CA GLY A 161 4.73 -1.84 23.32
C GLY A 161 3.62 -2.90 23.41
N LYS A 162 2.45 -2.57 23.96
CA LYS A 162 1.31 -3.48 24.04
C LYS A 162 0.46 -3.40 22.76
N PRO A 163 -0.03 -4.54 22.24
CA PRO A 163 -1.02 -4.57 21.18
C PRO A 163 -2.27 -3.76 21.54
N PHE A 164 -2.62 -2.80 20.69
CA PHE A 164 -3.78 -1.93 20.87
C PHE A 164 -4.76 -2.10 19.70
N SER A 165 -6.05 -2.24 20.03
CA SER A 165 -7.13 -2.53 19.07
C SER A 165 -8.16 -1.41 18.92
N GLU A 166 -8.02 -0.32 19.69
CA GLU A 166 -8.90 0.84 19.63
C GLU A 166 -8.20 2.05 18.97
N GLY A 167 -8.94 3.13 18.71
CA GLY A 167 -8.39 4.37 18.14
C GLY A 167 -8.55 4.53 16.63
N GLU A 168 -8.04 5.66 16.11
CA GLU A 168 -8.17 6.03 14.71
C GLU A 168 -7.42 5.06 13.79
N GLN A 169 -8.06 4.74 12.65
CA GLN A 169 -7.57 3.79 11.65
C GLN A 169 -6.22 4.21 11.03
N VAL A 170 -5.96 5.51 10.97
CA VAL A 170 -4.80 6.10 10.30
C VAL A 170 -4.01 6.92 11.30
N VAL A 171 -2.80 6.48 11.62
CA VAL A 171 -1.79 7.33 12.25
C VAL A 171 -0.52 7.23 11.41
N ILE A 172 -0.13 8.37 10.86
CA ILE A 172 0.99 8.52 9.95
C ILE A 172 2.23 8.89 10.76
N GLY A 173 3.32 8.16 10.52
CA GLY A 173 4.53 8.21 11.37
C GLY A 173 4.55 7.13 12.45
N GLY A 174 5.76 6.75 12.89
CA GLY A 174 5.95 5.71 13.93
C GLY A 174 5.95 4.27 13.41
N ASN A 175 6.70 3.98 12.34
CA ASN A 175 6.88 2.61 11.80
C ASN A 175 7.29 1.58 12.88
N GLU A 176 7.96 2.03 13.95
CA GLU A 176 8.36 1.23 15.13
C GLU A 176 7.17 0.62 15.89
N ARG A 177 5.94 1.09 15.63
CA ARG A 177 4.72 0.63 16.31
C ARG A 177 3.91 -0.39 15.53
N TYR A 178 4.34 -0.84 14.35
CA TYR A 178 3.58 -1.78 13.53
C TYR A 178 4.35 -3.07 13.26
N ILE A 179 3.76 -4.22 13.62
CA ILE A 179 4.36 -5.54 13.43
C ILE A 179 3.48 -6.41 12.54
N SER A 180 4.05 -6.95 11.47
CA SER A 180 3.35 -7.89 10.60
C SER A 180 3.44 -9.31 11.11
N VAL A 181 2.28 -9.95 11.31
CA VAL A 181 2.17 -11.27 11.92
C VAL A 181 1.19 -12.17 11.16
N CYS A 182 1.26 -13.48 11.42
CA CYS A 182 0.25 -14.41 10.94
C CYS A 182 -1.03 -14.27 11.78
N ARG A 183 -2.17 -14.70 11.24
CA ARG A 183 -3.47 -14.61 11.93
C ARG A 183 -3.49 -15.25 13.33
N LYS A 184 -2.73 -16.33 13.54
CA LYS A 184 -2.63 -17.00 14.85
C LYS A 184 -2.00 -16.06 15.88
N HIS A 185 -0.82 -15.52 15.58
CA HIS A 185 -0.11 -14.62 16.49
C HIS A 185 -0.80 -13.27 16.65
N TYR A 186 -1.53 -12.80 15.63
CA TYR A 186 -2.42 -11.65 15.80
C TYR A 186 -3.43 -11.87 16.93
N LYS A 187 -4.20 -12.96 16.87
CA LYS A 187 -5.21 -13.28 17.90
C LYS A 187 -4.58 -13.45 19.28
N GLN A 188 -3.49 -14.18 19.38
CA GLN A 188 -2.80 -14.41 20.65
C GLN A 188 -2.27 -13.11 21.28
N ALA A 189 -1.70 -12.21 20.48
CA ALA A 189 -1.21 -10.93 20.96
C ALA A 189 -2.35 -10.04 21.48
N ILE A 190 -3.49 -10.00 20.76
CA ILE A 190 -4.67 -9.23 21.18
C ILE A 190 -5.32 -9.81 22.45
N GLU A 191 -5.52 -11.13 22.51
CA GLU A 191 -6.12 -11.81 23.67
C GLU A 191 -5.30 -11.63 24.95
N GLN A 192 -3.96 -11.58 24.83
CA GLN A 192 -3.06 -11.49 25.98
C GLN A 192 -2.56 -10.06 26.26
N GLY A 193 -2.81 -9.11 25.35
CA GLY A 193 -2.31 -7.74 25.47
C GLY A 193 -0.79 -7.63 25.54
N SER A 194 -0.05 -8.58 24.94
CA SER A 194 1.42 -8.64 25.05
C SER A 194 2.09 -9.26 23.82
N LEU A 195 3.27 -8.73 23.44
CA LEU A 195 4.12 -9.32 22.40
C LEU A 195 4.99 -10.48 22.89
N GLN A 196 5.24 -10.60 24.21
CA GLN A 196 5.95 -11.76 24.76
C GLN A 196 5.16 -13.06 24.49
N ALA A 197 3.85 -12.95 24.38
CA ALA A 197 2.93 -14.02 23.99
C ALA A 197 3.28 -14.68 22.65
N ILE A 198 3.83 -13.90 21.71
CA ILE A 198 4.08 -14.34 20.34
C ILE A 198 5.56 -14.67 20.09
N HIS A 199 6.47 -13.98 20.80
CA HIS A 199 7.91 -14.14 20.61
C HIS A 199 8.59 -15.07 21.63
N GLY A 200 7.90 -15.46 22.71
CA GLY A 200 8.52 -16.16 23.83
C GLY A 200 9.59 -15.30 24.51
N ALA A 201 10.61 -15.93 25.12
CA ALA A 201 11.72 -15.22 25.76
C ALA A 201 12.64 -14.46 24.77
N HIS A 202 12.47 -14.66 23.46
CA HIS A 202 13.22 -14.00 22.41
C HIS A 202 12.39 -12.88 21.78
N THR A 203 12.11 -11.83 22.56
CA THR A 203 11.56 -10.60 21.99
C THR A 203 12.62 -10.01 21.05
N PRO A 204 12.37 -9.90 19.72
CA PRO A 204 13.29 -9.20 18.85
C PRO A 204 13.40 -7.76 19.36
N VAL A 205 14.63 -7.31 19.60
CA VAL A 205 14.91 -5.90 19.87
C VAL A 205 14.59 -5.17 18.57
N ILE A 206 13.54 -4.34 18.61
CA ILE A 206 13.09 -3.50 17.51
C ILE A 206 14.06 -2.32 17.37
#